data_AF-A0A4Q2QNX0-F1
#
_entry.id   AF-A0A4Q2QNX0-F1
#
_cell.length_a   1.000
_cell.length_b   1.000
_cell.length_c   1.000
_cell.angle_alpha   90.00
_cell.angle_beta   90.00
_cell.angle_gamma   90.00
#
_symmetry.space_group_name_H-M   'P 1'
#
loop_
_entity.id
_entity.type
_entity.pdbx_description
1 polymer ?
#
loop_
_entity_poly.entity_id
_entity_poly.type
_entity_poly.pdbx_seq_one_letter_code
_entity_poly.pdbx_strand_id
1 'polypeptide(L)'
;LLEPLGAGDEVRVDFLEVAPENWIGIGGRLGRQFRELTERLPFLCHGLSLNLGGYAPLDMSLLRAIKGFIEQHDIRAYSEHLSACADDGQLYDLMPLPFSDESVRRVAERVRVVQDVLERPLIVENVSAYARLP
;
A
#
# COMPACT_ATOMS: atom_id res chain seq x y z
N LEU A 1 0.77 18.77 -10.15
CA LEU A 1 0.43 17.43 -9.64
C LEU A 1 -0.95 17.41 -8.98
N LEU A 2 -1.21 18.18 -7.92
CA LEU A 2 -2.53 18.20 -7.26
C LEU A 2 -3.49 19.32 -7.73
N GLU A 3 -3.00 20.28 -8.53
CA GLU A 3 -3.78 21.44 -9.00
C GLU A 3 -5.10 21.11 -9.69
N PRO A 4 -5.22 20.03 -10.51
CA PRO A 4 -6.50 19.66 -11.12
C PRO A 4 -7.58 19.22 -10.11
N LEU A 5 -7.21 18.78 -8.91
CA LEU A 5 -8.14 18.38 -7.84
C LEU A 5 -8.58 19.58 -6.97
N GLY A 6 -7.87 20.70 -7.07
CA GLY A 6 -8.16 21.93 -6.33
C GLY A 6 -8.91 22.99 -7.13
N ALA A 7 -8.95 22.87 -8.46
CA ALA A 7 -9.48 23.88 -9.37
C ALA A 7 -10.93 23.58 -9.77
N GLY A 8 -11.89 24.06 -8.97
CA GLY A 8 -13.20 24.61 -9.36
C GLY A 8 -14.22 23.79 -10.17
N ASP A 9 -13.80 22.91 -11.07
CA ASP A 9 -14.67 21.97 -11.78
C ASP A 9 -14.74 20.69 -10.94
N GLU A 10 -15.86 20.53 -10.22
CA GLU A 10 -16.15 19.42 -9.32
C GLU A 10 -16.04 18.07 -10.05
N VAL A 11 -14.85 17.48 -10.09
CA VAL A 11 -14.72 16.03 -10.31
C VAL A 11 -15.30 15.38 -9.05
N ARG A 12 -16.58 14.99 -9.12
CA ARG A 12 -17.24 14.26 -8.03
C ARG A 12 -16.71 12.84 -8.01
N VAL A 13 -15.77 12.60 -7.10
CA VAL A 13 -15.25 11.27 -6.78
C VAL A 13 -15.69 10.88 -5.38
N ASP A 14 -16.05 9.61 -5.20
CA ASP A 14 -16.40 9.07 -3.88
C ASP A 14 -15.18 8.88 -2.99
N PHE A 15 -14.00 8.66 -3.59
CA PHE A 15 -12.72 8.56 -2.92
C PHE A 15 -11.57 8.73 -3.92
N LEU A 16 -10.37 8.96 -3.39
CA LEU A 16 -9.10 8.90 -4.13
C LEU A 16 -8.24 7.77 -3.57
N GLU A 17 -7.36 7.23 -4.40
CA GLU A 17 -6.36 6.24 -3.98
C GLU A 17 -4.96 6.83 -4.09
N VAL A 18 -4.09 6.45 -3.16
CA VAL A 18 -2.70 6.91 -3.13
C VAL A 18 -1.75 5.83 -2.64
N ALA A 19 -0.55 5.79 -3.20
CA ALA A 19 0.54 4.99 -2.64
C ALA A 19 1.22 5.73 -1.50
N PRO A 20 1.13 5.27 -0.24
CA PRO A 20 1.70 5.97 0.91
C PRO A 20 3.22 6.12 0.80
N GLU A 21 3.93 5.18 0.18
CA GLU A 21 5.39 5.22 -0.02
C GLU A 21 5.86 6.47 -0.77
N ASN A 22 5.02 7.02 -1.65
CA ASN A 22 5.33 8.22 -2.42
C ASN A 22 5.11 9.53 -1.63
N TRP A 23 4.42 9.46 -0.48
CA TRP A 23 3.99 10.64 0.29
C TRP A 23 4.51 10.65 1.72
N ILE A 24 4.92 9.51 2.26
CA ILE A 24 5.60 9.44 3.56
C ILE A 24 6.84 10.34 3.53
N GLY A 25 6.92 11.24 4.51
CA GLY A 25 8.03 12.20 4.62
C GLY A 25 7.95 13.41 3.67
N ILE A 26 6.95 13.48 2.77
CA ILE A 26 6.76 14.65 1.90
C ILE A 26 6.16 15.82 2.70
N GLY A 27 6.98 16.86 2.89
CA GLY A 27 6.58 18.10 3.57
C GLY A 27 6.32 19.28 2.62
N GLY A 28 6.45 20.48 3.17
CA GLY A 28 6.40 21.73 2.40
C GLY A 28 5.05 21.98 1.73
N ARG A 29 5.08 22.58 0.54
CA ARG A 29 3.86 22.93 -0.21
C ARG A 29 3.05 21.69 -0.60
N LEU A 30 3.71 20.63 -1.06
CA LEU A 30 3.05 19.40 -1.52
C LEU A 30 2.38 18.66 -0.35
N GLY A 31 3.07 18.52 0.78
CA GLY A 31 2.47 17.91 1.98
C GLY A 31 1.26 18.68 2.52
N ARG A 32 1.30 20.02 2.48
CA ARG A 32 0.13 20.86 2.84
C ARG A 32 -1.05 20.65 1.90
N GLN A 33 -0.80 20.69 0.59
CA GLN A 33 -1.85 20.46 -0.42
C GLN A 33 -2.46 19.06 -0.30
N PHE A 34 -1.63 18.04 -0.04
CA PHE A 34 -2.12 16.67 0.16
C PHE A 34 -2.99 16.57 1.43
N ARG A 35 -2.56 17.19 2.53
CA ARG A 35 -3.35 17.24 3.76
C ARG A 35 -4.70 17.93 3.54
N GLU A 36 -4.72 19.09 2.87
CA GLU A 36 -5.96 19.80 2.53
C GLU A 36 -6.93 18.93 1.71
N LEU A 37 -6.42 18.03 0.85
CA LEU A 37 -7.24 17.08 0.12
C LEU A 37 -7.78 15.97 1.03
N THR A 38 -6.94 15.36 1.86
CA THR A 38 -7.36 14.27 2.77
C THR A 38 -8.35 14.74 3.85
N GLU A 39 -8.35 16.02 4.20
CA GLU A 39 -9.33 16.61 5.12
C GLU A 39 -10.72 16.83 4.47
N ARG A 40 -10.80 16.81 3.13
CA ARG A 40 -12.02 17.13 2.37
C ARG A 40 -12.60 15.94 1.61
N LEU A 41 -11.77 14.98 1.25
CA LEU A 41 -12.14 13.84 0.43
C LEU A 41 -11.72 12.53 1.11
N PRO A 42 -12.47 11.45 0.90
CA PRO A 42 -12.06 10.13 1.35
C PRO A 42 -10.82 9.63 0.61
N PHE A 43 -9.91 8.97 1.32
CA PHE A 43 -8.76 8.32 0.72
C PHE A 43 -8.68 6.84 1.10
N LEU A 44 -8.25 6.05 0.12
CA LEU A 44 -7.69 4.71 0.29
C LEU A 44 -6.19 4.76 0.03
N CYS A 45 -5.45 3.87 0.69
CA CYS A 45 -4.06 3.64 0.36
C CYS A 45 -3.88 2.31 -0.35
N HIS A 46 -3.01 2.29 -1.34
CA HIS A 46 -2.60 1.09 -2.05
C HIS A 46 -1.07 1.01 -2.05
N GLY A 47 -0.52 0.01 -1.36
CA GLY A 47 0.91 -0.22 -1.23
C GLY A 47 1.55 -0.65 -2.54
N LEU A 48 2.88 -0.48 -2.61
CA LEU A 48 3.67 -0.85 -3.79
C LEU A 48 4.83 -1.78 -3.47
N SER A 49 5.26 -1.87 -2.21
CA SER A 49 6.60 -2.38 -1.88
C SER A 49 6.70 -3.27 -0.65
N LEU A 50 5.57 -3.68 -0.05
CA LEU A 50 5.59 -4.39 1.23
C LEU A 50 6.07 -5.84 1.09
N ASN A 51 6.12 -6.36 -0.15
CA ASN A 51 6.67 -7.67 -0.47
C ASN A 51 5.93 -8.81 0.25
N LEU A 52 4.60 -8.78 0.20
CA LEU A 52 3.74 -9.66 1.00
C LEU A 52 3.99 -11.16 0.69
N GLY A 53 4.27 -11.50 -0.57
CA GLY A 53 4.58 -12.84 -1.04
C GLY A 53 6.05 -13.25 -0.97
N GLY A 54 6.95 -12.31 -0.70
CA GLY A 54 8.39 -12.54 -0.67
C GLY A 54 8.89 -13.39 0.51
N TYR A 55 10.19 -13.67 0.47
CA TYR A 55 10.89 -14.47 1.49
C TYR A 55 11.64 -13.62 2.50
N ALA A 56 12.16 -12.45 2.09
CA ALA A 56 12.73 -11.48 3.00
C ALA A 56 11.73 -11.09 4.13
N PRO A 57 12.23 -10.79 5.34
CA PRO A 57 11.40 -10.28 6.43
C PRO A 57 10.59 -9.05 5.99
N LEU A 58 9.38 -8.88 6.55
CA LEU A 58 8.60 -7.67 6.34
C LEU A 58 9.40 -6.44 6.83
N ASP A 59 9.37 -5.36 6.05
CA ASP A 59 9.96 -4.10 6.48
C ASP A 59 9.07 -3.45 7.56
N MET A 60 9.43 -3.72 8.82
CA MET A 60 8.72 -3.20 9.98
C MET A 60 8.86 -1.67 10.13
N SER A 61 9.87 -1.05 9.51
CA SER A 61 10.01 0.41 9.51
C SER A 61 9.01 1.04 8.56
N LEU A 62 8.88 0.48 7.35
CA LEU A 62 7.88 0.87 6.36
C LEU A 62 6.46 0.69 6.92
N LEU A 63 6.16 -0.47 7.52
CA LEU A 63 4.83 -0.72 8.11
C LEU A 63 4.43 0.30 9.16
N ARG A 64 5.35 0.69 10.05
CA ARG A 64 5.09 1.73 11.06
C ARG A 64 4.91 3.11 10.41
N ALA A 65 5.65 3.41 9.35
CA ALA A 65 5.48 4.64 8.60
C ALA A 65 4.12 4.68 7.88
N ILE A 66 3.69 3.57 7.29
CA ILE A 66 2.35 3.41 6.69
C ILE A 66 1.27 3.57 7.74
N LYS A 67 1.41 2.96 8.93
CA LYS A 67 0.49 3.16 10.06
C LYS A 67 0.34 4.64 10.40
N GLY A 68 1.45 5.33 10.62
CA GLY A 68 1.44 6.76 10.95
C GLY A 68 0.82 7.61 9.83
N PHE A 69 1.08 7.27 8.57
CA PHE A 69 0.46 7.94 7.42
C PHE A 69 -1.06 7.75 7.38
N ILE A 70 -1.51 6.51 7.59
CA ILE A 70 -2.93 6.14 7.63
C ILE A 70 -3.65 6.92 8.74
N GLU A 71 -3.06 6.98 9.94
CA GLU A 71 -3.62 7.73 11.07
C GLU A 71 -3.63 9.24 10.82
N GLN A 72 -2.54 9.77 10.24
CA GLN A 72 -2.41 11.21 9.96
C GLN A 72 -3.45 11.72 8.96
N HIS A 73 -3.83 10.90 8.00
CA HIS A 73 -4.67 11.28 6.85
C HIS A 73 -6.08 10.66 6.88
N ASP A 74 -6.47 10.05 7.99
CA ASP A 74 -7.76 9.35 8.16
C ASP A 74 -8.08 8.39 6.99
N ILE A 75 -7.08 7.59 6.60
CA ILE A 75 -7.21 6.67 5.47
C ILE A 75 -8.16 5.52 5.84
N ARG A 76 -9.16 5.29 4.98
CA ARG A 76 -10.27 4.36 5.27
C ARG A 76 -9.90 2.90 5.13
N ALA A 77 -9.03 2.56 4.16
CA ALA A 77 -8.52 1.20 3.99
C ALA A 77 -7.14 1.21 3.34
N TYR A 78 -6.42 0.11 3.53
CA TYR A 78 -5.11 -0.14 2.93
C TYR A 78 -5.15 -1.45 2.16
N SER A 79 -4.72 -1.43 0.91
CA SER A 79 -4.52 -2.61 0.07
C SER A 79 -3.05 -2.84 -0.25
N GLU A 80 -2.70 -4.09 -0.56
CA GLU A 80 -1.38 -4.47 -1.06
C GLU A 80 -1.49 -5.66 -2.01
N HIS A 81 -0.51 -5.80 -2.88
CA HIS A 81 -0.36 -6.87 -3.86
C HIS A 81 0.00 -8.22 -3.22
N LEU A 82 -0.63 -9.27 -3.73
CA LEU A 82 -0.18 -10.65 -3.53
C LEU A 82 0.99 -10.99 -4.48
N SER A 83 2.16 -10.39 -4.24
CA SER A 83 3.38 -10.63 -5.03
C SER A 83 4.62 -10.64 -4.15
N ALA A 84 5.72 -11.14 -4.72
CA ALA A 84 7.04 -10.80 -4.23
C ALA A 84 7.59 -9.62 -5.06
N CYS A 85 8.15 -8.62 -4.40
CA CYS A 85 8.73 -7.43 -5.03
C CYS A 85 10.07 -7.04 -4.38
N ALA A 86 10.62 -7.86 -3.50
CA ALA A 86 11.95 -7.64 -2.93
C ALA A 86 12.58 -8.93 -2.40
N ASP A 87 13.91 -8.98 -2.39
CA ASP A 87 14.70 -9.93 -1.59
C ASP A 87 16.00 -9.25 -1.12
N ASP A 88 17.16 -9.53 -1.72
CA ASP A 88 18.42 -8.79 -1.51
C ASP A 88 18.38 -7.32 -2.05
N GLY A 89 17.22 -6.88 -2.53
CA GLY A 89 16.96 -5.55 -3.05
C GLY A 89 15.52 -5.44 -3.56
N GLN A 90 15.09 -4.22 -3.89
CA GLN A 90 13.77 -3.97 -4.47
C GLN A 90 13.73 -4.46 -5.93
N LEU A 91 12.75 -5.30 -6.22
CA LEU A 91 12.38 -5.74 -7.55
C LEU A 91 11.20 -4.86 -7.96
N TYR A 92 11.41 -3.97 -8.93
CA TYR A 92 10.35 -3.09 -9.46
C TYR A 92 9.32 -3.84 -10.32
N ASP A 93 9.03 -5.09 -9.94
CA ASP A 93 8.14 -6.02 -10.63
C ASP A 93 7.33 -6.84 -9.61
N LEU A 94 6.14 -7.26 -10.01
CA LEU A 94 5.25 -8.09 -9.20
C LEU A 94 5.52 -9.55 -9.55
N MET A 95 6.47 -10.16 -8.83
CA MET A 95 6.88 -11.53 -9.10
C MET A 95 5.77 -12.53 -8.76
N PRO A 96 5.60 -13.58 -9.59
CA PRO A 96 4.63 -14.63 -9.34
C PRO A 96 4.98 -15.40 -8.06
N LEU A 97 3.96 -16.00 -7.45
CA LEU A 97 4.12 -16.90 -6.30
C LEU A 97 3.80 -18.34 -6.72
N PRO A 98 4.48 -19.35 -6.15
CA PRO A 98 4.06 -20.74 -6.33
C PRO A 98 2.65 -20.93 -5.77
N PHE A 99 1.78 -21.59 -6.55
CA PHE A 99 0.42 -21.92 -6.09
C PHE A 99 0.48 -23.19 -5.25
N SER A 100 0.99 -23.06 -4.03
CA SER A 100 1.17 -24.14 -3.07
C SER A 100 0.58 -23.79 -1.70
N ASP A 101 0.18 -24.81 -0.94
CA ASP A 101 -0.28 -24.63 0.43
C ASP A 101 0.77 -23.95 1.32
N GLU A 102 2.06 -24.19 1.06
CA GLU A 102 3.16 -23.53 1.76
C GLU A 102 3.12 -22.02 1.52
N SER A 103 2.96 -21.58 0.27
CA SER A 103 2.86 -20.16 -0.07
C SER A 103 1.63 -19.52 0.57
N VAL A 104 0.49 -20.22 0.58
CA VAL A 104 -0.73 -19.76 1.25
C VAL A 104 -0.49 -19.56 2.75
N ARG A 105 0.10 -20.54 3.45
CA ARG A 105 0.38 -20.45 4.90
C ARG A 105 1.33 -19.29 5.21
N ARG A 106 2.42 -19.16 4.44
CA ARG A 106 3.40 -18.08 4.61
C ARG A 106 2.79 -16.70 4.41
N VAL A 107 2.05 -16.49 3.31
CA VAL A 107 1.39 -15.22 3.04
C VAL A 107 0.36 -14.92 4.13
N ALA A 108 -0.44 -15.90 4.56
CA ALA A 108 -1.42 -15.70 5.63
C ALA A 108 -0.77 -15.32 6.98
N GLU A 109 0.40 -15.85 7.31
CA GLU A 109 1.19 -15.41 8.46
C GLU A 109 1.63 -13.96 8.33
N ARG A 110 2.14 -13.57 7.16
CA ARG A 110 2.57 -12.19 6.88
C ARG A 110 1.39 -11.21 6.92
N VAL A 111 0.26 -11.56 6.33
CA VAL A 111 -0.99 -10.77 6.41
C VAL A 111 -1.40 -10.55 7.86
N ARG A 112 -1.30 -11.57 8.73
CA ARG A 112 -1.59 -11.41 10.16
C ARG A 112 -0.65 -10.39 10.82
N VAL A 113 0.66 -10.48 10.59
CA VAL A 113 1.63 -9.51 11.11
C VAL A 113 1.32 -8.08 10.64
N VAL A 114 0.98 -7.90 9.35
CA VAL A 114 0.62 -6.59 8.80
C VAL A 114 -0.63 -6.04 9.48
N GLN A 115 -1.69 -6.85 9.60
CA GLN A 115 -2.93 -6.44 10.26
C GLN A 115 -2.71 -6.13 11.74
N ASP A 116 -1.88 -6.89 12.44
CA ASP A 116 -1.54 -6.65 13.86
C ASP A 116 -0.82 -5.32 14.04
N VAL A 117 0.09 -4.96 13.13
CA VAL A 117 0.81 -3.67 13.19
C VAL A 117 -0.12 -2.51 12.83
N LEU A 118 -0.87 -2.64 11.73
CA LEU A 118 -1.77 -1.59 11.22
C LEU A 118 -3.06 -1.46 12.05
N GLU A 119 -3.34 -2.45 12.91
CA GLU A 119 -4.53 -2.58 13.76
C GLU A 119 -5.85 -2.48 12.96
N ARG A 120 -5.85 -3.06 11.75
CA ARG A 120 -7.01 -3.03 10.84
C ARG A 120 -6.93 -4.16 9.81
N PRO A 121 -8.06 -4.51 9.16
CA PRO A 121 -8.06 -5.44 8.04
C PRO A 121 -7.19 -4.94 6.88
N LEU A 122 -6.52 -5.89 6.21
CA LEU A 122 -5.76 -5.65 4.98
C LEU A 122 -6.55 -6.12 3.77
N ILE A 123 -6.64 -5.30 2.73
CA ILE A 123 -7.14 -5.71 1.42
C ILE A 123 -5.97 -6.34 0.64
N VAL A 124 -6.15 -7.55 0.11
CA VAL A 124 -5.13 -8.22 -0.70
C VAL A 124 -5.57 -8.21 -2.16
N GLU A 125 -4.77 -7.58 -3.01
CA GLU A 125 -5.03 -7.48 -4.45
C GLU A 125 -4.37 -8.64 -5.20
N ASN A 126 -5.12 -9.24 -6.13
CA ASN A 126 -4.57 -10.21 -7.08
C ASN A 126 -3.71 -9.52 -8.14
N VAL A 127 -2.51 -10.04 -8.36
CA VAL A 127 -1.64 -9.59 -9.47
C VAL A 127 -1.88 -10.41 -10.73
N SER A 128 -1.41 -9.91 -11.88
CA SER A 128 -1.45 -10.66 -13.14
C SER A 128 -0.62 -11.94 -13.01
N ALA A 129 -1.22 -13.10 -13.26
CA ALA A 129 -0.52 -14.37 -13.31
C ALA A 129 0.08 -14.58 -14.71
N TYR A 130 1.36 -14.22 -14.89
CA TYR A 130 2.07 -14.35 -16.18
C TYR A 130 3.02 -15.55 -16.25
N ALA A 131 3.32 -16.19 -15.13
CA ALA A 131 4.14 -17.40 -15.07
C ALA A 131 3.67 -18.33 -13.95
N ARG A 132 3.88 -19.63 -14.15
CA ARG A 132 3.64 -20.67 -13.14
C ARG A 132 4.99 -21.15 -12.61
N LEU A 133 5.25 -20.86 -11.34
CA LEU A 133 6.43 -21.38 -10.67
C LEU A 133 6.24 -22.87 -10.35
N PRO A 134 7.32 -23.66 -10.35
CA PRO A 134 7.29 -25.07 -9.99
C PRO A 134 6.83 -25.30 -8.54
#